data_AF-A0A4P2Q706-F1
#
_entry.id   AF-A0A4P2Q706-F1
#
_cell.length_a   1.000
_cell.length_b   1.000
_cell.length_c   1.000
_cell.angle_alpha   90.00
_cell.angle_beta   90.00
_cell.angle_gamma   90.00
#
_symmetry.space_group_name_H-M   'P 1'
#
loop_
_entity.id
_entity.type
_entity.pdbx_description
1 polymer ?
#
loop_
_entity_poly.entity_id
_entity_poly.type
_entity_poly.pdbx_seq_one_letter_code
_entity_poly.pdbx_strand_id
1 'polypeptide(L)'
;MDRFSKRHRLVFSMLVLLVPVLTGAEGRGCQVPDSSGGGPGGGGPGPAPTACVVTGCSGQLCADEDIASTCEWREEYACYAKHGVCERDASGECGWRETPELAACLGGDEPAPCVVSGCSGQVCADEAMVTDCEWREEYACYQELGVCERDASGACGWRETPELAACLGGGEPAPCVVSGCSGQICADEPMASTCEWREEYACYQELGVCERDASGACGWRETPELAACLGGGGGGGGGGGEPAPCIVTGCSGQVCADRDVITTCEFREEYACYQELGVCERDASGACGWRETPELDACIEAASAGGSVSVPARR
;
A
#
# COMPACT_ATOMS: atom_id res chain seq x y z
N MET A 1 16.99 -34.64 25.54
CA MET A 1 18.03 -33.65 25.17
C MET A 1 18.20 -32.73 26.36
N ASP A 2 19.16 -33.04 27.24
CA ASP A 2 19.14 -32.54 28.62
C ASP A 2 20.56 -32.30 29.16
N ARG A 3 21.38 -31.53 28.42
CA ARG A 3 22.73 -31.14 28.83
C ARG A 3 23.21 -29.86 28.12
N PHE A 4 22.68 -28.67 28.47
CA PHE A 4 23.37 -27.42 28.08
C PHE A 4 23.24 -26.25 29.07
N SER A 5 22.68 -26.43 30.26
CA SER A 5 22.27 -25.30 31.13
C SER A 5 23.16 -25.00 32.35
N LYS A 6 24.47 -25.29 32.35
CA LYS A 6 25.25 -25.26 33.61
C LYS A 6 26.68 -24.69 33.59
N ARG A 7 26.97 -23.63 32.81
CA ARG A 7 28.34 -23.06 32.79
C ARG A 7 28.53 -21.53 32.78
N HIS A 8 27.53 -20.69 33.03
CA HIS A 8 27.75 -19.24 33.14
C HIS A 8 27.20 -18.61 34.44
N ARG A 9 27.51 -19.25 35.57
CA ARG A 9 27.53 -18.59 36.88
C ARG A 9 28.91 -18.78 37.46
N LEU A 10 29.75 -17.76 37.35
CA LEU A 10 30.97 -17.47 38.12
C LEU A 10 31.85 -16.61 37.23
N VAL A 11 31.98 -15.34 37.60
CA VAL A 11 33.06 -14.36 37.33
C VAL A 11 32.37 -13.03 37.08
N PHE A 12 32.32 -12.20 38.12
CA PHE A 12 32.40 -10.73 38.12
C PHE A 12 31.90 -10.23 39.49
N SER A 13 32.70 -10.56 40.51
CA SER A 13 32.61 -9.97 41.83
C SER A 13 34.03 -9.77 42.32
N MET A 14 34.64 -8.66 41.89
CA MET A 14 35.81 -7.99 42.47
C MET A 14 36.29 -6.91 41.50
N LEU A 15 35.92 -5.66 41.73
CA LEU A 15 36.83 -4.54 41.50
C LEU A 15 36.49 -3.40 42.46
N VAL A 16 37.21 -3.43 43.57
CA VAL A 16 37.21 -2.46 44.66
C VAL A 16 38.34 -1.45 44.38
N LEU A 17 38.00 -0.17 44.50
CA LEU A 17 38.80 1.01 44.91
C LEU A 17 40.16 1.27 44.24
N LEU A 18 40.29 2.49 43.67
CA LEU A 18 41.49 3.35 43.47
C LEU A 18 41.09 4.32 42.32
N VAL A 19 41.02 5.65 42.37
CA VAL A 19 41.87 6.79 42.84
C VAL A 19 41.10 8.10 42.41
N PRO A 20 41.59 9.35 42.53
CA PRO A 20 42.08 10.18 43.63
C PRO A 20 41.12 11.33 44.02
N VAL A 21 41.37 11.90 45.20
CA VAL A 21 40.96 13.25 45.59
C VAL A 21 41.72 14.27 44.74
N LEU A 22 41.03 15.02 43.87
CA LEU A 22 41.59 16.19 43.19
C LEU A 22 41.31 17.46 44.01
N THR A 23 42.38 17.94 44.61
CA THR A 23 42.56 19.26 45.19
C THR A 23 42.69 20.33 44.10
N GLY A 24 42.02 21.47 44.29
CA GLY A 24 42.54 22.79 43.90
C GLY A 24 42.12 23.31 42.52
N ALA A 25 41.02 24.07 42.48
CA ALA A 25 40.84 25.13 41.48
C ALA A 25 41.03 26.48 42.18
N GLU A 26 42.12 27.17 41.85
CA GLU A 26 42.38 28.55 42.27
C GLU A 26 41.33 29.47 41.62
N GLY A 27 40.50 30.10 42.44
CA GLY A 27 39.55 31.11 42.01
C GLY A 27 40.27 32.36 41.50
N ARG A 28 40.19 32.61 40.20
CA ARG A 28 40.41 33.96 39.65
C ARG A 28 39.15 34.77 39.94
N GLY A 29 39.23 35.63 40.95
CA GLY A 29 38.17 36.58 41.28
C GLY A 29 37.87 37.49 40.09
N CYS A 30 36.59 37.60 39.75
CA CYS A 30 36.09 38.60 38.81
C CYS A 30 36.27 39.98 39.45
N GLN A 31 37.16 40.77 38.87
CA GLN A 31 37.37 42.16 39.25
C GLN A 31 36.41 42.99 38.41
N VAL A 32 35.31 43.43 39.02
CA VAL A 32 34.39 44.43 38.45
C VAL A 32 35.08 45.79 38.49
N PRO A 33 35.30 46.48 37.36
CA PRO A 33 35.66 47.89 37.39
C PRO A 33 34.41 48.74 37.73
N ASP A 34 34.61 49.69 38.63
CA ASP A 34 33.59 50.64 39.10
C ASP A 34 32.96 51.43 37.94
N SER A 35 31.68 51.18 37.70
CA SER A 35 30.80 52.02 36.88
C SER A 35 30.45 53.29 37.65
N SER A 36 31.15 54.39 37.33
CA SER A 36 30.76 55.74 37.76
C SER A 36 30.86 56.71 36.58
N GLY A 37 29.71 57.28 36.18
CA GLY A 37 29.67 58.46 35.32
C GLY A 37 28.59 58.44 34.24
N GLY A 38 27.35 58.75 34.62
CA GLY A 38 26.33 59.20 33.68
C GLY A 38 26.61 60.63 33.21
N GLY A 39 26.55 60.86 31.90
CA GLY A 39 26.58 62.18 31.28
C GLY A 39 25.76 62.16 29.98
N PRO A 40 24.88 63.14 29.70
CA PRO A 40 24.03 63.11 28.53
C PRO A 40 24.65 63.87 27.35
N GLY A 41 24.44 63.34 26.14
CA GLY A 41 24.34 64.13 24.91
C GLY A 41 25.62 64.28 24.09
N GLY A 42 25.70 63.52 23.00
CA GLY A 42 26.66 63.75 21.93
C GLY A 42 26.40 62.82 20.76
N GLY A 43 25.56 63.24 19.81
CA GLY A 43 25.35 62.56 18.53
C GLY A 43 26.56 62.72 17.62
N GLY A 44 27.64 62.00 17.94
CA GLY A 44 28.76 61.76 17.03
C GLY A 44 28.47 60.57 16.11
N PRO A 45 29.23 60.40 15.01
CA PRO A 45 29.19 59.15 14.23
C PRO A 45 29.37 57.98 15.20
N GLY A 46 28.46 57.01 15.12
CA GLY A 46 28.36 55.92 16.09
C GLY A 46 29.72 55.28 16.36
N PRO A 47 30.01 54.92 17.62
CA PRO A 47 31.27 54.27 17.96
C PRO A 47 31.51 53.10 17.01
N ALA A 48 32.74 52.96 16.52
CA ALA A 48 33.13 51.81 15.72
C ALA A 48 32.68 50.53 16.46
N PRO A 49 32.13 49.53 15.75
CA PRO A 49 31.55 48.36 16.38
C PRO A 49 32.57 47.73 17.34
N THR A 50 32.15 47.52 18.58
CA THR A 50 32.96 46.84 19.59
C THR A 50 33.28 45.42 19.12
N ALA A 51 34.41 44.86 19.58
CA ALA A 51 34.71 43.47 19.29
C ALA A 51 33.66 42.57 19.96
N CYS A 52 33.25 41.48 19.28
CA CYS A 52 32.36 40.50 19.88
C CYS A 52 33.01 39.89 21.13
N VAL A 53 32.22 39.73 22.19
CA VAL A 53 32.67 39.18 23.47
C VAL A 53 31.91 37.91 23.81
N VAL A 54 32.65 36.93 24.34
CA VAL A 54 32.05 35.74 24.96
C VAL A 54 31.50 36.14 26.31
N THR A 55 30.20 35.94 26.51
CA THR A 55 29.45 36.36 27.70
C THR A 55 28.46 35.27 28.14
N GLY A 56 27.65 35.56 29.15
CA GLY A 56 26.78 34.61 29.81
C GLY A 56 27.50 33.90 30.95
N CYS A 57 26.75 33.42 31.94
CA CYS A 57 27.32 32.89 33.17
C CYS A 57 28.14 31.60 32.92
N SER A 58 27.85 30.88 31.84
CA SER A 58 28.54 29.65 31.43
C SER A 58 29.37 29.83 30.15
N GLY A 59 29.57 31.07 29.68
CA GLY A 59 30.29 31.39 28.45
C GLY A 59 29.59 30.92 27.16
N GLN A 60 28.26 30.78 27.21
CA GLN A 60 27.47 30.23 26.12
C GLN A 60 27.01 31.28 25.09
N LEU A 61 27.18 32.57 25.36
CA LEU A 61 26.73 33.66 24.49
C LEU A 61 27.93 34.33 23.80
N CYS A 62 27.74 34.72 22.54
CA CYS A 62 28.63 35.63 21.83
C CYS A 62 27.82 36.88 21.47
N ALA A 63 28.20 38.05 21.97
CA ALA A 63 27.41 39.29 21.84
C ALA A 63 28.29 40.54 21.70
N ASP A 64 27.68 41.67 21.38
CA ASP A 64 28.36 42.98 21.28
C ASP A 64 28.79 43.56 22.64
N GLU A 65 28.16 43.08 23.72
CA GLU A 65 28.34 43.55 25.10
C GLU A 65 28.15 42.40 26.11
N ASP A 66 28.47 42.66 27.37
CA ASP A 66 28.32 41.69 28.46
C ASP A 66 26.84 41.51 28.81
N ILE A 67 26.29 40.37 28.39
CA ILE A 67 24.92 39.94 28.69
C ILE A 67 24.97 38.83 29.74
N ALA A 68 24.23 39.03 30.83
CA ALA A 68 24.03 38.02 31.85
C ALA A 68 22.95 37.00 31.41
N SER A 69 23.26 35.72 31.57
CA SER A 69 22.32 34.61 31.40
C SER A 69 21.99 33.98 32.76
N THR A 70 21.05 33.04 32.80
CA THR A 70 20.97 32.09 33.92
C THR A 70 22.28 31.30 34.03
N CYS A 71 22.69 30.97 35.25
CA CYS A 71 23.89 30.18 35.54
C CYS A 71 23.62 28.67 35.46
N GLU A 72 22.81 28.26 34.49
CA GLU A 72 22.60 26.84 34.21
C GLU A 72 23.82 26.29 33.46
N TRP A 73 24.17 25.04 33.76
CA TRP A 73 25.25 24.34 33.10
C TRP A 73 24.67 23.21 32.25
N ARG A 74 25.05 23.16 30.97
CA ARG A 74 24.75 22.09 30.02
C ARG A 74 26.07 21.65 29.38
N GLU A 75 26.19 20.36 29.07
CA GLU A 75 27.40 19.78 28.43
C GLU A 75 27.77 20.53 27.14
N GLU A 76 26.77 20.96 26.37
CA GLU A 76 26.94 21.74 25.13
C GLU A 76 27.68 23.09 25.34
N TYR A 77 27.60 23.69 26.53
CA TYR A 77 28.30 24.96 26.80
C TYR A 77 29.82 24.80 26.87
N ALA A 78 30.30 23.62 27.29
CA ALA A 78 31.73 23.30 27.25
C ALA A 78 32.28 23.32 25.81
N CYS A 79 31.44 23.05 24.81
CA CYS A 79 31.81 23.08 23.40
C CYS A 79 32.04 24.49 22.90
N TYR A 80 31.17 25.46 23.24
CA TYR A 80 31.41 26.87 22.91
C TYR A 80 32.71 27.37 23.54
N ALA A 81 32.99 27.01 24.80
CA ALA A 81 34.23 27.40 25.47
C ALA A 81 35.50 26.78 24.84
N LYS A 82 35.41 25.56 24.29
CA LYS A 82 36.56 24.80 23.78
C LYS A 82 36.78 24.98 22.27
N HIS A 83 35.70 25.09 21.50
CA HIS A 83 35.70 25.05 20.04
C HIS A 83 35.03 26.28 19.39
N GLY A 84 34.30 27.08 20.17
CA GLY A 84 33.59 28.25 19.68
C GLY A 84 34.54 29.38 19.27
N VAL A 85 34.26 29.97 18.11
CA VAL A 85 34.90 31.21 17.66
C VAL A 85 33.82 32.30 17.65
N CYS A 86 33.89 33.20 18.64
CA CYS A 86 32.96 34.32 18.76
C CYS A 86 33.41 35.46 17.85
N GLU A 87 32.61 35.79 16.85
CA GLU A 87 32.94 36.80 15.86
C GLU A 87 31.72 37.46 15.26
N ARG A 88 31.96 38.51 14.48
CA ARG A 88 30.92 39.22 13.75
C ARG A 88 30.73 38.57 12.39
N ASP A 89 29.49 38.24 12.06
CA ASP A 89 29.14 37.63 10.77
C ASP A 89 29.05 38.67 9.64
N ALA A 90 28.54 38.24 8.49
CA ALA A 90 28.36 39.10 7.31
C ALA A 90 27.17 40.07 7.44
N SER A 91 26.19 39.83 8.32
CA SER A 91 25.11 40.78 8.62
C SER A 91 25.56 41.89 9.58
N GLY A 92 26.69 41.67 10.25
CA GLY A 92 27.22 42.59 11.24
C GLY A 92 26.80 42.23 12.65
N GLU A 93 26.25 41.04 12.90
CA GLU A 93 25.82 40.56 14.21
C GLU A 93 26.89 39.68 14.85
N CYS A 94 27.04 39.75 16.17
CA CYS A 94 27.94 38.85 16.88
C CYS A 94 27.29 37.47 17.05
N GLY A 95 28.05 36.41 16.74
CA GLY A 95 27.59 35.04 16.86
C GLY A 95 28.75 34.04 16.93
N TRP A 96 28.43 32.80 17.27
CA TRP A 96 29.37 31.70 17.19
C TRP A 96 29.52 31.28 15.72
N ARG A 97 30.75 31.28 15.20
CA ARG A 97 31.04 30.68 13.90
C ARG A 97 30.75 29.18 13.94
N GLU A 98 29.99 28.69 12.98
CA GLU A 98 29.81 27.26 12.74
C GLU A 98 31.11 26.67 12.20
N THR A 99 31.83 25.94 13.05
CA THR A 99 33.01 25.15 12.68
C THR A 99 32.71 23.66 12.80
N PRO A 100 33.34 22.79 12.00
CA PRO A 100 33.17 21.34 12.13
C PRO A 100 33.47 20.81 13.53
N GLU A 101 34.46 21.40 14.22
CA GLU A 101 34.83 21.02 15.58
C GLU A 101 33.78 21.44 16.61
N LEU A 102 33.16 22.61 16.44
CA LEU A 102 32.07 23.07 17.30
C LEU A 102 30.82 22.23 17.05
N ALA A 103 30.46 21.99 15.79
CA ALA A 103 29.33 21.14 15.41
C ALA A 103 29.48 19.74 16.02
N ALA A 104 30.60 19.05 15.76
CA ALA A 104 30.85 17.71 16.31
C ALA A 104 30.80 17.67 17.85
N CYS A 105 31.32 18.71 18.53
CA CYS A 105 31.26 18.77 19.99
C CYS A 105 29.83 18.95 20.51
N LEU A 106 29.03 19.80 19.87
CA LEU A 106 27.63 20.05 20.23
C LEU A 106 26.72 18.84 19.97
N GLY A 107 27.26 17.70 19.52
CA GLY A 107 26.49 16.57 19.04
C GLY A 107 25.86 16.81 17.67
N GLY A 108 26.36 17.83 16.96
CA GLY A 108 25.99 18.13 15.58
C GLY A 108 26.44 17.00 14.65
N ASP A 109 25.45 16.51 13.90
CA ASP A 109 25.55 15.72 12.67
C ASP A 109 25.70 14.20 12.76
N GLU A 110 25.68 13.57 13.95
CA GLU A 110 25.37 12.14 14.00
C GLU A 110 23.86 11.94 14.22
N PRO A 111 23.10 11.61 13.16
CA PRO A 111 21.68 11.39 13.30
C PRO A 111 21.46 10.21 14.25
N ALA A 112 20.47 10.35 15.13
CA ALA A 112 20.11 9.29 16.08
C ALA A 112 19.88 7.95 15.36
N PRO A 113 20.16 6.80 16.01
CA PRO A 113 19.85 5.51 15.42
C PRO A 113 18.36 5.41 15.13
N CYS A 114 18.00 4.77 14.02
CA CYS A 114 16.60 4.52 13.68
C CYS A 114 15.93 3.66 14.75
N VAL A 115 14.68 4.01 15.07
CA VAL A 115 13.91 3.40 16.15
C VAL A 115 12.78 2.57 15.55
N VAL A 116 12.75 1.27 15.90
CA VAL A 116 11.58 0.42 15.66
C VAL A 116 10.53 0.71 16.73
N SER A 117 9.33 1.09 16.30
CA SER A 117 8.23 1.53 17.15
C SER A 117 6.87 1.20 16.51
N GLY A 118 5.77 1.78 17.02
CA GLY A 118 4.40 1.34 16.75
C GLY A 118 3.95 0.21 17.69
N CYS A 119 2.65 0.06 17.91
CA CYS A 119 2.11 -0.97 18.81
C CYS A 119 2.50 -2.40 18.37
N SER A 120 2.68 -2.60 17.06
CA SER A 120 2.93 -3.88 16.42
C SER A 120 4.33 -3.93 15.80
N GLY A 121 5.24 -3.03 16.21
CA GLY A 121 6.63 -3.00 15.72
C GLY A 121 6.77 -2.71 14.23
N GLN A 122 5.77 -2.07 13.62
CA GLN A 122 5.68 -1.87 12.18
C GLN A 122 6.32 -0.57 11.68
N VAL A 123 6.72 0.34 12.58
CA VAL A 123 7.28 1.65 12.21
C VAL A 123 8.78 1.67 12.44
N CYS A 124 9.55 1.98 11.40
CA CYS A 124 10.94 2.38 11.51
C CYS A 124 11.04 3.89 11.24
N ALA A 125 11.46 4.69 12.23
CA ALA A 125 11.49 6.14 12.13
C ALA A 125 12.63 6.75 12.97
N ASP A 126 12.86 8.06 12.81
CA ASP A 126 13.87 8.81 13.60
C ASP A 126 13.52 8.89 15.10
N GLU A 127 12.24 8.77 15.43
CA GLU A 127 11.72 8.79 16.78
C GLU A 127 10.65 7.73 16.99
N ALA A 128 10.37 7.39 18.24
CA ALA A 128 9.36 6.40 18.57
C ALA A 128 7.96 6.93 18.27
N MET A 129 7.25 6.24 17.39
CA MET A 129 5.87 6.52 17.02
C MET A 129 4.91 5.57 17.72
N VAL A 130 3.69 6.06 18.00
CA VAL A 130 2.58 5.23 18.48
C VAL A 130 1.54 5.14 17.37
N THR A 131 1.27 3.92 16.93
CA THR A 131 0.20 3.62 15.97
C THR A 131 -1.05 3.17 16.70
N ASP A 132 -2.13 2.92 15.98
CA ASP A 132 -3.17 2.04 16.50
C ASP A 132 -2.57 0.64 16.78
N CYS A 133 -3.15 -0.03 17.76
CA CYS A 133 -2.75 -1.40 18.12
C CYS A 133 -3.53 -2.42 17.27
N GLU A 134 -3.59 -2.20 15.96
CA GLU A 134 -4.09 -3.18 15.01
C GLU A 134 -3.02 -4.26 14.80
N TRP A 135 -3.46 -5.53 14.76
CA TRP A 135 -2.58 -6.64 14.41
C TRP A 135 -2.89 -7.12 12.99
N ARG A 136 -1.85 -7.21 12.17
CA ARG A 136 -1.86 -7.76 10.81
C ARG A 136 -0.71 -8.74 10.68
N GLU A 137 -0.89 -9.79 9.88
CA GLU A 137 0.15 -10.81 9.68
C GLU A 137 1.43 -10.22 9.10
N GLU A 138 1.32 -9.21 8.22
CA GLU A 138 2.45 -8.47 7.66
C GLU A 138 3.34 -7.80 8.72
N TYR A 139 2.80 -7.45 9.90
CA TYR A 139 3.58 -6.82 10.96
C TYR A 139 4.56 -7.79 11.64
N ALA A 140 4.26 -9.09 11.63
CA ALA A 140 5.21 -10.11 12.09
C ALA A 140 6.48 -10.12 11.22
N CYS A 141 6.34 -9.86 9.92
CA CYS A 141 7.47 -9.77 9.00
C CYS A 141 8.44 -8.65 9.36
N TYR A 142 7.94 -7.46 9.70
CA TYR A 142 8.80 -6.35 10.13
C TYR A 142 9.54 -6.67 11.44
N GLN A 143 8.91 -7.38 12.38
CA GLN A 143 9.55 -7.75 13.65
C GLN A 143 10.61 -8.84 13.51
N GLU A 144 10.39 -9.84 12.64
CA GLU A 144 11.28 -11.00 12.52
C GLU A 144 12.37 -10.80 11.46
N LEU A 145 12.07 -10.11 10.37
CA LEU A 145 12.92 -10.01 9.18
C LEU A 145 13.29 -8.56 8.83
N GLY A 146 12.59 -7.58 9.39
CA GLY A 146 12.83 -6.17 9.11
C GLY A 146 14.19 -5.70 9.62
N VAL A 147 14.94 -5.02 8.76
CA VAL A 147 16.14 -4.28 9.14
C VAL A 147 15.82 -2.80 9.10
N CYS A 148 15.68 -2.18 10.26
CA CYS A 148 15.40 -0.75 10.39
C CYS A 148 16.71 0.03 10.31
N GLU A 149 16.84 0.87 9.28
CA GLU A 149 18.06 1.62 9.03
C GLU A 149 17.82 2.94 8.31
N ARG A 150 18.88 3.75 8.22
CA ARG A 150 18.87 5.03 7.53
C ARG A 150 19.27 4.82 6.07
N ASP A 151 18.48 5.35 5.14
CA ASP A 151 18.75 5.29 3.72
C ASP A 151 19.76 6.35 3.25
N ALA A 152 20.05 6.37 1.94
CA ALA A 152 20.97 7.33 1.34
C ALA A 152 20.47 8.79 1.37
N SER A 153 19.17 9.01 1.59
CA SER A 153 18.58 10.34 1.76
C SER A 153 18.69 10.85 3.21
N GLY A 154 19.12 9.97 4.11
CA GLY A 154 19.18 10.26 5.53
C GLY A 154 17.85 10.03 6.24
N ALA A 155 16.87 9.35 5.65
CA ALA A 155 15.60 9.00 6.30
C ALA A 155 15.65 7.59 6.89
N CYS A 156 15.01 7.39 8.05
CA CYS A 156 14.83 6.04 8.61
C CYS A 156 13.72 5.29 7.87
N GLY A 157 13.96 4.01 7.58
CA GLY A 157 13.00 3.13 6.93
C GLY A 157 13.39 1.66 7.01
N TRP A 158 12.46 0.79 6.63
CA TRP A 158 12.74 -0.63 6.50
C TRP A 158 13.57 -0.89 5.25
N ARG A 159 14.69 -1.60 5.39
CA ARG A 159 15.46 -2.09 4.25
C ARG A 159 14.62 -3.11 3.47
N GLU A 160 14.46 -2.88 2.18
CA GLU A 160 13.88 -3.85 1.24
C GLU A 160 14.83 -5.03 1.04
N THR A 161 14.66 -6.10 1.82
CA THR A 161 15.35 -7.37 1.61
C THR A 161 14.44 -8.37 0.90
N PRO A 162 14.98 -9.31 0.10
CA PRO A 162 14.16 -10.36 -0.53
C PRO A 162 13.35 -11.17 0.48
N GLU A 163 13.89 -11.41 1.68
CA GLU A 163 13.23 -12.13 2.75
C GLU A 163 12.06 -11.34 3.34
N LEU A 164 12.26 -10.03 3.59
CA LEU A 164 11.19 -9.15 4.05
C LEU A 164 10.11 -9.00 2.99
N ALA A 165 10.49 -8.77 1.74
CA ALA A 165 9.57 -8.66 0.62
C ALA A 165 8.77 -9.96 0.39
N ALA A 166 9.40 -11.13 0.50
CA ALA A 166 8.71 -12.40 0.42
C ALA A 166 7.72 -12.58 1.58
N CYS A 167 8.09 -12.18 2.80
CA CYS A 167 7.17 -12.26 3.94
C CYS A 167 5.98 -11.30 3.80
N LEU A 168 6.24 -10.04 3.45
CA LEU A 168 5.20 -9.02 3.23
C LEU A 168 4.31 -9.34 2.02
N GLY A 169 4.87 -9.99 1.00
CA GLY A 169 4.16 -10.44 -0.20
C GLY A 169 3.44 -11.78 -0.07
N GLY A 170 3.44 -12.41 1.12
CA GLY A 170 2.75 -13.68 1.36
C GLY A 170 3.44 -14.89 0.74
N GLY A 171 4.76 -15.02 0.90
CA GLY A 171 5.56 -16.15 0.41
C GLY A 171 5.55 -16.29 -1.11
N GLU A 172 6.28 -17.28 -1.63
CA GLU A 172 5.93 -17.78 -2.97
C GLU A 172 4.47 -18.21 -2.92
N PRO A 173 3.60 -17.71 -3.81
CA PRO A 173 2.19 -17.96 -3.70
C PRO A 173 1.94 -19.47 -3.79
N ALA A 174 1.14 -19.99 -2.87
CA ALA A 174 0.84 -21.41 -2.79
C ALA A 174 0.37 -21.94 -4.17
N PRO A 175 0.62 -23.23 -4.50
CA PRO A 175 0.12 -23.79 -5.74
C PRO A 175 -1.40 -23.69 -5.79
N CYS A 176 -1.94 -23.35 -6.96
CA CYS A 176 -3.39 -23.28 -7.16
C CYS A 176 -4.05 -24.63 -6.85
N VAL A 177 -5.20 -24.58 -6.19
CA VAL A 177 -5.90 -25.75 -5.69
C VAL A 177 -7.21 -25.95 -6.45
N VAL A 178 -7.40 -27.15 -7.00
CA VAL A 178 -8.70 -27.59 -7.52
C VAL A 178 -9.59 -27.98 -6.34
N SER A 179 -10.73 -27.30 -6.23
CA SER A 179 -11.71 -27.44 -5.15
C SER A 179 -13.15 -27.27 -5.69
N GLY A 180 -14.12 -27.06 -4.80
CA GLY A 180 -15.55 -27.18 -5.12
C GLY A 180 -16.04 -28.63 -5.03
N CYS A 181 -17.33 -28.81 -4.77
CA CYS A 181 -17.91 -30.14 -4.57
C CYS A 181 -17.87 -31.01 -5.85
N SER A 182 -17.80 -30.37 -7.01
CA SER A 182 -17.73 -31.00 -8.33
C SER A 182 -16.40 -30.70 -9.04
N GLY A 183 -15.35 -30.31 -8.29
CA GLY A 183 -14.00 -30.07 -8.84
C GLY A 183 -13.92 -28.93 -9.86
N GLN A 184 -14.84 -27.98 -9.81
CA GLN A 184 -14.98 -26.91 -10.81
C GLN A 184 -14.27 -25.61 -10.44
N ILE A 185 -13.72 -25.48 -9.23
CA ILE A 185 -13.08 -24.25 -8.75
C ILE A 185 -11.56 -24.43 -8.78
N CYS A 186 -10.84 -23.54 -9.45
CA CYS A 186 -9.40 -23.39 -9.30
C CYS A 186 -9.16 -22.06 -8.56
N ALA A 187 -8.57 -22.11 -7.36
CA ALA A 187 -8.39 -20.94 -6.50
C ALA A 187 -7.11 -21.04 -5.65
N ASP A 188 -6.75 -19.94 -4.99
CA ASP A 188 -5.61 -19.85 -4.06
C ASP A 188 -5.78 -20.71 -2.80
N GLU A 189 -7.03 -20.97 -2.42
CA GLU A 189 -7.40 -21.78 -1.27
C GLU A 189 -8.58 -22.71 -1.60
N PRO A 190 -8.79 -23.80 -0.83
CA PRO A 190 -9.92 -24.70 -1.05
C PRO A 190 -11.25 -23.98 -0.81
N MET A 191 -12.09 -23.91 -1.85
CA MET A 191 -13.42 -23.35 -1.76
C MET A 191 -14.48 -24.44 -1.81
N ALA A 192 -15.60 -24.19 -1.14
CA ALA A 192 -16.79 -25.03 -1.25
C ALA A 192 -17.77 -24.43 -2.27
N SER A 193 -18.33 -25.29 -3.12
CA SER A 193 -19.47 -24.96 -3.98
C SER A 193 -20.70 -25.74 -3.50
N THR A 194 -21.88 -25.39 -4.00
CA THR A 194 -23.01 -26.32 -3.97
C THR A 194 -22.63 -27.61 -4.69
N CYS A 195 -23.15 -28.74 -4.22
CA CYS A 195 -22.93 -30.06 -4.82
C CYS A 195 -23.87 -30.32 -6.01
N GLU A 196 -24.07 -29.30 -6.84
CA GLU A 196 -24.72 -29.47 -8.12
C GLU A 196 -23.76 -30.09 -9.12
N TRP A 197 -24.28 -30.97 -9.97
CA TRP A 197 -23.52 -31.57 -11.04
C TRP A 197 -24.00 -31.03 -12.39
N ARG A 198 -23.05 -30.60 -13.22
CA ARG A 198 -23.24 -30.13 -14.59
C ARG A 198 -22.20 -30.79 -15.48
N GLU A 199 -22.52 -31.00 -16.75
CA GLU A 199 -21.60 -31.64 -17.70
C GLU A 199 -20.31 -30.83 -17.89
N GLU A 200 -20.39 -29.50 -17.83
CA GLU A 200 -19.24 -28.59 -17.88
C GLU A 200 -18.21 -28.85 -16.76
N TYR A 201 -18.62 -29.41 -15.61
CA TYR A 201 -17.70 -29.70 -14.51
C TYR A 201 -16.82 -30.92 -14.79
N ALA A 202 -17.30 -31.88 -15.59
CA ALA A 202 -16.47 -33.00 -16.03
C ALA A 202 -15.29 -32.50 -16.89
N CYS A 203 -15.51 -31.46 -17.70
CA CYS A 203 -14.46 -30.83 -18.50
C CYS A 203 -13.34 -30.24 -17.63
N TYR A 204 -13.69 -29.54 -16.54
CA TYR A 204 -12.69 -29.02 -15.60
C TYR A 204 -11.91 -30.13 -14.89
N GLN A 205 -12.57 -31.23 -14.52
CA GLN A 205 -11.90 -32.36 -13.85
C GLN A 205 -10.97 -33.14 -14.78
N GLU A 206 -11.35 -33.35 -16.04
CA GLU A 206 -10.61 -34.22 -16.97
C GLU A 206 -9.58 -33.46 -17.81
N LEU A 207 -9.87 -32.20 -18.18
CA LEU A 207 -9.09 -31.42 -19.14
C LEU A 207 -8.59 -30.09 -18.57
N GLY A 208 -9.09 -29.67 -17.41
CA GLY A 208 -8.70 -28.43 -16.77
C GLY A 208 -7.26 -28.47 -16.26
N VAL A 209 -6.49 -27.43 -16.60
CA VAL A 209 -5.18 -27.18 -15.98
C VAL A 209 -5.34 -26.00 -15.04
N CYS A 210 -5.33 -26.28 -13.74
CA CYS A 210 -5.44 -25.26 -12.70
C CYS A 210 -4.07 -24.64 -12.43
N GLU A 211 -3.92 -23.36 -12.70
CA GLU A 211 -2.64 -22.67 -12.57
C GLU A 211 -2.78 -21.17 -12.31
N ARG A 212 -1.64 -20.55 -12.02
CA ARG A 212 -1.56 -19.12 -11.76
C ARG A 212 -1.25 -18.38 -13.06
N ASP A 213 -2.02 -17.35 -13.35
CA ASP A 213 -1.81 -16.51 -14.53
C ASP A 213 -0.75 -15.43 -14.31
N ALA A 214 -0.50 -14.61 -15.33
CA ALA A 214 0.49 -13.53 -15.28
C ALA A 214 0.10 -12.38 -14.33
N SER A 215 -1.17 -12.28 -13.93
CA SER A 215 -1.64 -11.33 -12.92
C SER A 215 -1.43 -11.84 -11.49
N GLY A 216 -1.04 -13.11 -11.35
CA GLY A 216 -0.86 -13.75 -10.06
C GLY A 216 -2.15 -14.34 -9.51
N ALA A 217 -3.23 -14.47 -10.29
CA ALA A 217 -4.48 -15.09 -9.85
C ALA A 217 -4.55 -16.57 -10.28
N CYS A 218 -5.14 -17.43 -9.44
CA CYS A 218 -5.43 -18.81 -9.81
C CYS A 218 -6.65 -18.91 -10.73
N GLY A 219 -6.55 -19.73 -11.77
CA GLY A 219 -7.63 -19.97 -12.72
C GLY A 219 -7.40 -21.19 -13.59
N TRP A 220 -8.45 -21.60 -14.31
CA TRP A 220 -8.34 -22.64 -15.33
C TRP A 220 -7.66 -22.08 -16.58
N ARG A 221 -6.57 -22.71 -17.01
CA ARG A 221 -5.93 -22.37 -18.29
C ARG A 221 -6.91 -22.63 -19.44
N GLU A 222 -7.08 -21.64 -20.31
CA GLU A 222 -7.82 -21.78 -21.56
C GLU A 222 -7.03 -22.65 -22.55
N THR A 223 -7.30 -23.95 -22.56
CA THR A 223 -6.77 -24.87 -23.58
C THR A 223 -7.83 -25.12 -24.67
N PRO A 224 -7.42 -25.38 -25.93
CA PRO A 224 -8.38 -25.75 -26.98
C PRO A 224 -9.25 -26.96 -26.62
N GLU A 225 -8.69 -27.92 -25.89
CA GLU A 225 -9.39 -29.13 -25.44
C GLU A 225 -10.45 -28.80 -24.37
N LEU A 226 -10.09 -27.97 -23.38
CA LEU A 226 -11.03 -27.53 -22.36
C LEU A 226 -12.13 -26.65 -22.98
N ALA A 227 -11.76 -25.72 -23.87
CA ALA A 227 -12.71 -24.86 -24.57
C ALA A 227 -13.68 -25.67 -25.46
N ALA A 228 -13.19 -26.70 -26.16
CA ALA A 228 -14.05 -27.59 -26.95
C ALA A 228 -14.99 -28.41 -26.08
N CYS A 229 -14.53 -28.89 -24.92
CA CYS A 229 -15.37 -29.63 -23.97
C CYS A 229 -16.45 -28.75 -23.37
N LEU A 230 -16.08 -27.56 -22.88
CA LEU A 230 -17.03 -26.59 -22.33
C LEU A 230 -18.01 -26.08 -23.41
N GLY A 231 -17.53 -25.90 -24.64
CA GLY A 231 -18.37 -25.54 -25.79
C GLY A 231 -19.30 -26.65 -26.26
N GLY A 232 -19.03 -27.91 -25.91
CA GLY A 232 -19.90 -29.06 -26.13
C GLY A 232 -21.03 -29.18 -25.11
N GLY A 233 -20.88 -28.56 -23.94
CA GLY A 233 -21.88 -28.49 -22.87
C GLY A 233 -22.53 -27.12 -22.77
N GLY A 234 -23.30 -26.72 -23.79
CA GLY A 234 -24.25 -25.60 -23.64
C GLY A 234 -23.70 -24.18 -23.88
N GLY A 235 -23.47 -23.86 -25.16
CA GLY A 235 -23.87 -22.58 -25.75
C GLY A 235 -23.30 -21.28 -25.18
N GLY A 236 -22.20 -20.79 -25.77
CA GLY A 236 -21.89 -19.37 -25.72
C GLY A 236 -20.46 -18.98 -26.08
N GLY A 237 -20.21 -18.75 -27.37
CA GLY A 237 -19.29 -17.69 -27.79
C GLY A 237 -17.91 -18.12 -28.31
N GLY A 238 -17.76 -17.99 -29.64
CA GLY A 238 -16.52 -17.48 -30.24
C GLY A 238 -15.57 -18.53 -30.81
N GLY A 239 -15.77 -18.89 -32.08
CA GLY A 239 -14.69 -19.54 -32.85
C GLY A 239 -15.12 -20.27 -34.10
N GLY A 240 -15.35 -19.53 -35.20
CA GLY A 240 -15.12 -20.03 -36.57
C GLY A 240 -15.91 -21.24 -37.08
N GLY A 241 -16.93 -21.72 -36.37
CA GLY A 241 -17.85 -22.75 -36.86
C GLY A 241 -18.93 -22.15 -37.78
N GLU A 242 -19.36 -22.93 -38.77
CA GLU A 242 -20.48 -22.59 -39.65
C GLU A 242 -21.68 -22.10 -38.81
N PRO A 243 -22.33 -20.98 -39.17
CA PRO A 243 -23.32 -20.36 -38.31
C PRO A 243 -24.47 -21.34 -38.03
N ALA A 244 -24.81 -21.50 -36.75
CA ALA A 244 -25.91 -22.35 -36.31
C ALA A 244 -27.22 -21.98 -37.04
N PRO A 245 -28.14 -22.93 -37.26
CA PRO A 245 -29.41 -22.61 -37.91
C PRO A 245 -30.22 -21.61 -37.07
N CYS A 246 -30.96 -20.72 -37.73
CA CYS A 246 -31.93 -19.87 -37.02
C CYS A 246 -33.09 -20.75 -36.54
N ILE A 247 -33.43 -20.64 -35.26
CA ILE A 247 -34.49 -21.38 -34.60
C ILE A 247 -35.50 -20.42 -33.97
N VAL A 248 -36.76 -20.84 -33.95
CA VAL A 248 -37.81 -20.17 -33.18
C VAL A 248 -37.69 -20.63 -31.72
N THR A 249 -37.50 -19.68 -30.83
CA THR A 249 -37.25 -19.87 -29.39
C THR A 249 -38.02 -18.82 -28.58
N GLY A 250 -37.84 -18.83 -27.25
CA GLY A 250 -38.65 -18.06 -26.32
C GLY A 250 -39.83 -18.89 -25.85
N CYS A 251 -40.28 -18.65 -24.62
CA CYS A 251 -41.31 -19.50 -24.01
C CYS A 251 -42.65 -19.46 -24.77
N SER A 252 -42.89 -18.40 -25.54
CA SER A 252 -44.08 -18.20 -26.37
C SER A 252 -43.74 -18.16 -27.87
N GLY A 253 -42.57 -18.67 -28.30
CA GLY A 253 -42.16 -18.73 -29.70
C GLY A 253 -41.97 -17.37 -30.38
N GLN A 254 -41.70 -16.32 -29.61
CA GLN A 254 -41.63 -14.94 -30.08
C GLN A 254 -40.24 -14.50 -30.55
N VAL A 255 -39.21 -15.30 -30.32
CA VAL A 255 -37.81 -14.96 -30.62
C VAL A 255 -37.32 -15.83 -31.77
N CYS A 256 -36.71 -15.21 -32.78
CA CYS A 256 -35.90 -15.92 -33.77
C CYS A 256 -34.42 -15.67 -33.45
N ALA A 257 -33.65 -16.71 -33.15
CA ALA A 257 -32.24 -16.61 -32.76
C ALA A 257 -31.43 -17.81 -33.27
N ASP A 258 -30.10 -17.72 -33.23
CA ASP A 258 -29.18 -18.83 -33.53
C ASP A 258 -28.83 -19.69 -32.31
N ARG A 259 -29.52 -19.45 -31.19
CA ARG A 259 -29.38 -20.16 -29.92
C ARG A 259 -30.70 -20.13 -29.17
N ASP A 260 -30.84 -21.01 -28.19
CA ASP A 260 -31.99 -20.99 -27.29
C ASP A 260 -31.97 -19.70 -26.45
N VAL A 261 -33.10 -19.00 -26.46
CA VAL A 261 -33.34 -17.79 -25.68
C VAL A 261 -34.55 -18.06 -24.80
N ILE A 262 -34.33 -18.06 -23.50
CA ILE A 262 -35.41 -18.16 -22.51
C ILE A 262 -35.93 -16.76 -22.21
N THR A 263 -37.19 -16.53 -22.54
CA THR A 263 -37.93 -15.31 -22.17
C THR A 263 -38.83 -15.60 -20.97
N THR A 264 -39.42 -14.55 -20.39
CA THR A 264 -40.62 -14.68 -19.58
C THR A 264 -41.70 -15.47 -20.35
N CYS A 265 -42.40 -16.39 -19.67
CA CYS A 265 -43.51 -17.16 -20.22
C CYS A 265 -44.81 -16.35 -20.29
N GLU A 266 -44.69 -15.05 -20.50
CA GLU A 266 -45.85 -14.22 -20.79
C GLU A 266 -46.32 -14.49 -22.21
N PHE A 267 -47.63 -14.56 -22.37
CA PHE A 267 -48.26 -14.71 -23.67
C PHE A 267 -48.98 -13.42 -24.04
N ARG A 268 -48.62 -12.86 -25.20
CA ARG A 268 -49.31 -11.73 -25.81
C ARG A 268 -49.84 -12.18 -27.18
N GLU A 269 -50.97 -11.63 -27.61
CA GLU A 269 -51.65 -12.09 -28.83
C GLU A 269 -50.78 -11.96 -30.08
N GLU A 270 -49.90 -10.95 -30.14
CA GLU A 270 -48.96 -10.79 -31.25
C GLU A 270 -47.96 -11.95 -31.37
N TYR A 271 -47.75 -12.75 -30.32
CA TYR A 271 -46.84 -13.89 -30.39
C TYR A 271 -47.39 -15.03 -31.25
N ALA A 272 -48.72 -15.15 -31.36
CA ALA A 272 -49.34 -16.09 -32.30
C ALA A 272 -49.00 -15.74 -33.76
N CYS A 273 -48.82 -14.44 -34.09
CA CYS A 273 -48.42 -14.01 -35.42
C CYS A 273 -47.03 -14.53 -35.79
N TYR A 274 -46.08 -14.50 -34.86
CA TYR A 274 -44.73 -15.05 -35.09
C TYR A 274 -44.74 -16.56 -35.28
N GLN A 275 -45.55 -17.30 -34.52
CA GLN A 275 -45.65 -18.76 -34.67
C GLN A 275 -46.34 -19.18 -35.97
N GLU A 276 -47.39 -18.47 -36.37
CA GLU A 276 -48.25 -18.87 -37.49
C GLU A 276 -47.82 -18.27 -38.83
N LEU A 277 -47.26 -17.07 -38.85
CA LEU A 277 -46.92 -16.33 -40.07
C LEU A 277 -45.43 -15.98 -40.16
N GLY A 278 -44.71 -16.00 -39.03
CA GLY A 278 -43.30 -15.66 -38.99
C GLY A 278 -42.44 -16.67 -39.77
N VAL A 279 -41.48 -16.13 -40.52
CA VAL A 279 -40.40 -16.92 -41.14
C VAL A 279 -39.11 -16.53 -40.43
N CYS A 280 -38.63 -17.42 -39.57
CA CYS A 280 -37.36 -17.24 -38.86
C CYS A 280 -36.20 -17.59 -39.78
N GLU A 281 -35.39 -16.59 -40.12
CA GLU A 281 -34.27 -16.76 -41.05
C GLU A 281 -33.13 -15.81 -40.77
N ARG A 282 -32.02 -16.02 -41.48
CA ARG A 282 -30.83 -15.17 -41.38
C ARG A 282 -30.94 -14.03 -42.39
N ASP A 283 -30.75 -12.81 -41.92
CA ASP A 283 -30.75 -11.62 -42.76
C ASP A 283 -29.41 -11.41 -43.48
N ALA A 284 -29.32 -10.33 -44.28
CA ALA A 284 -28.11 -9.98 -45.03
C ALA A 284 -26.92 -9.56 -44.13
N SER A 285 -27.17 -9.20 -42.87
CA SER A 285 -26.14 -8.89 -41.88
C SER A 285 -25.57 -10.16 -41.21
N GLY A 286 -26.21 -11.30 -41.46
CA GLY A 286 -25.85 -12.55 -40.83
C GLY A 286 -26.49 -12.74 -39.46
N ALA A 287 -27.47 -11.92 -39.05
CA ALA A 287 -28.22 -12.09 -37.81
C ALA A 287 -29.50 -12.91 -38.06
N CYS A 288 -29.93 -13.70 -37.07
CA CYS A 288 -31.24 -14.34 -37.12
C CYS A 288 -32.34 -13.33 -36.75
N GLY A 289 -33.43 -13.32 -37.52
CA GLY A 289 -34.57 -12.45 -37.30
C GLY A 289 -35.82 -12.94 -38.01
N TRP A 290 -36.95 -12.35 -37.66
CA TRP A 290 -38.20 -12.58 -38.37
C TRP A 290 -38.16 -11.85 -39.71
N ARG A 291 -38.42 -12.56 -40.81
CA ARG A 291 -38.62 -11.91 -42.12
C ARG A 291 -39.80 -10.94 -42.02
N GLU A 292 -39.56 -9.69 -42.39
CA GLU A 292 -40.61 -8.69 -42.58
C GLU A 292 -41.49 -9.11 -43.75
N THR A 293 -42.75 -9.47 -43.47
CA THR A 293 -43.77 -9.73 -44.48
C THR A 293 -44.99 -8.89 -44.20
N PRO A 294 -45.68 -8.37 -45.24
CA PRO A 294 -46.91 -7.61 -45.05
C PRO A 294 -47.98 -8.35 -44.24
N GLU A 295 -48.01 -9.69 -44.35
CA GLU A 295 -48.93 -10.54 -43.60
C GLU A 295 -48.58 -10.62 -42.11
N LEU A 296 -47.29 -10.72 -41.77
CA LEU A 296 -46.82 -10.74 -40.39
C LEU A 296 -47.05 -9.38 -39.72
N ASP A 297 -46.69 -8.29 -40.41
CA ASP A 297 -46.85 -6.92 -39.91
C ASP A 297 -48.33 -6.59 -39.66
N ALA A 298 -49.20 -6.91 -40.62
CA ALA A 298 -50.64 -6.71 -40.46
C ALA A 298 -51.23 -7.50 -39.29
N CYS A 299 -50.71 -8.72 -39.03
CA CYS A 299 -51.14 -9.53 -37.89
C CYS A 299 -50.71 -8.90 -36.56
N ILE A 300 -49.45 -8.47 -36.45
CA ILE A 300 -48.91 -7.85 -35.22
C ILE A 300 -49.64 -6.54 -34.91
N GLU A 301 -49.86 -5.69 -35.92
CA GLU A 301 -50.61 -4.44 -35.77
C GLU A 301 -52.05 -4.69 -35.31
N ALA A 302 -52.74 -5.68 -35.90
CA ALA A 302 -54.09 -6.05 -35.51
C ALA A 302 -54.18 -6.60 -34.07
N ALA A 303 -53.24 -7.47 -33.69
CA ALA A 303 -53.15 -8.03 -32.34
C ALA A 303 -52.82 -6.95 -31.30
N SER A 304 -51.91 -6.03 -31.63
CA SER A 304 -51.50 -4.94 -30.73
C SER A 304 -52.62 -3.91 -30.50
N ALA A 305 -53.57 -3.79 -31.43
CA ALA A 305 -54.74 -2.93 -31.30
C ALA A 305 -55.91 -3.58 -30.51
N GLY A 306 -55.72 -4.79 -29.96
CA GLY A 306 -56.76 -5.51 -29.19
C GLY A 306 -57.88 -6.10 -30.05
N GLY A 307 -57.65 -6.27 -31.36
CA GLY A 307 -58.58 -6.95 -32.25
C GLY A 307 -58.37 -8.46 -32.16
N SER A 308 -59.46 -9.24 -32.03
CA SER A 308 -59.37 -10.71 -32.10
C SER A 308 -58.85 -11.15 -33.46
N VAL A 309 -57.58 -11.56 -33.54
CA VAL A 309 -56.98 -12.08 -34.77
C VAL A 309 -57.48 -13.49 -35.00
N SER A 310 -58.34 -13.67 -35.99
CA SER A 310 -58.70 -15.00 -36.49
C SER A 310 -57.69 -15.39 -37.56
N VAL A 311 -56.64 -16.11 -37.16
CA VAL A 311 -55.67 -16.67 -38.10
C VAL A 311 -56.36 -17.79 -38.90
N PRO A 312 -56.48 -17.70 -40.24
CA PRO A 312 -57.03 -18.78 -41.03
C PRO A 312 -56.08 -19.98 -40.97
N ALA A 313 -56.62 -21.14 -40.56
CA ALA A 313 -55.86 -22.39 -40.45
C ALA A 313 -55.12 -22.71 -41.76
N ARG A 314 -53.81 -22.95 -41.68
CA ARG A 314 -53.01 -23.48 -42.79
C ARG A 314 -53.55 -24.86 -43.20
N ARG A 315 -53.71 -25.08 -44.51
CA ARG A 315 -53.99 -26.41 -45.10
C ARG A 315 -52.70 -27.21 -45.23
#